data_AF-A0A7X7Q5Q4-F1
#
_entry.id   AF-A0A7X7Q5Q4-F1
#
_cell.length_a   1.000
_cell.length_b   1.000
_cell.length_c   1.000
_cell.angle_alpha   90.00
_cell.angle_beta   90.00
_cell.angle_gamma   90.00
#
_symmetry.space_group_name_H-M   'P 1'
#
loop_
_entity.id
_entity.type
_entity.pdbx_description
1 polymer ?
#
loop_
_entity_poly.entity_id
_entity_poly.type
_entity_poly.pdbx_seq_one_letter_code
_entity_poly.pdbx_strand_id
1 'polypeptide(L)'
;RVDILYNRWSPRTRAIINVVVVLIIVLPVLIPALRVMYNTAALSWSIKEVSSDSAWRVPIYWFKAIMPFSMFLLLVSVIVKFIRDLRVVFKGESNA
;
A
#
# COMPACT_ATOMS: atom_id res chain seq x y z
N ARG A 1 -7.70 -15.87 15.73
CA ARG A 1 -8.94 -16.69 15.82
C ARG A 1 -10.07 -16.23 14.88
N VAL A 2 -9.97 -15.05 14.25
CA VAL A 2 -10.90 -14.60 13.18
C VAL A 2 -10.66 -15.35 11.87
N ASP A 3 -9.42 -15.80 11.62
CA ASP A 3 -9.07 -16.56 10.41
C ASP A 3 -9.82 -17.89 10.27
N ILE A 4 -10.29 -18.47 11.39
CA ILE A 4 -11.08 -19.72 11.38
C ILE A 4 -12.48 -19.47 10.80
N LEU A 5 -13.07 -18.29 11.09
CA LEU A 5 -14.37 -17.90 10.55
C LEU A 5 -14.25 -17.53 9.07
N TYR A 6 -13.18 -16.79 8.74
CA TYR A 6 -12.83 -16.49 7.36
C TYR A 6 -12.62 -17.78 6.56
N ASN A 7 -11.94 -18.78 7.15
CA ASN A 7 -11.69 -20.09 6.53
C ASN A 7 -12.93 -20.95 6.28
N ARG A 8 -14.08 -20.64 6.88
CA ARG A 8 -15.35 -21.34 6.62
C ARG A 8 -16.15 -20.73 5.47
N TRP A 9 -15.86 -19.50 5.07
CA TRP A 9 -16.58 -18.84 3.98
C TRP A 9 -16.09 -19.28 2.62
N SER A 10 -17.03 -19.34 1.66
CA SER A 10 -16.72 -19.72 0.28
C SER A 10 -15.67 -18.78 -0.33
N PRO A 11 -14.81 -19.25 -1.25
CA PRO A 11 -13.78 -18.43 -1.89
C PRO A 11 -14.35 -17.16 -2.53
N ARG A 12 -15.57 -17.24 -3.08
CA ARG A 12 -16.29 -16.11 -3.70
C ARG A 12 -16.68 -15.05 -2.68
N THR A 13 -17.22 -15.46 -1.53
CA THR A 13 -17.63 -14.53 -0.47
C THR A 13 -16.44 -13.76 0.09
N ARG A 14 -15.30 -14.43 0.29
CA ARG A 14 -14.06 -13.76 0.72
C ARG A 14 -13.55 -12.77 -0.30
N ALA A 15 -13.54 -13.14 -1.58
CA ALA A 15 -13.08 -12.27 -2.65
C ALA A 15 -13.96 -11.00 -2.76
N ILE A 16 -15.28 -11.12 -2.59
CA ILE A 16 -16.18 -9.96 -2.55
C ILE A 16 -15.84 -9.06 -1.36
N ILE A 17 -15.68 -9.62 -0.16
CA ILE A 17 -15.33 -8.84 1.04
C ILE A 17 -13.99 -8.13 0.84
N ASN A 18 -12.98 -8.80 0.30
CA ASN A 18 -11.68 -8.19 0.01
C ASN A 18 -11.81 -7.03 -0.98
N VAL A 19 -12.55 -7.19 -2.07
CA VAL A 19 -12.79 -6.14 -3.07
C VAL A 19 -13.45 -4.91 -2.42
N VAL A 20 -14.48 -5.12 -1.60
CA VAL A 20 -15.19 -4.05 -0.89
C VAL A 20 -14.28 -3.35 0.13
N VAL A 21 -13.52 -4.11 0.92
CA VAL A 21 -12.56 -3.56 1.90
C VAL A 21 -11.46 -2.76 1.21
N VAL A 22 -10.93 -3.27 0.09
CA VAL A 22 -9.91 -2.55 -0.68
C VAL A 22 -10.46 -1.21 -1.19
N LEU A 23 -11.69 -1.20 -1.70
CA LEU A 23 -12.31 -0.01 -2.26
C LEU A 23 -12.68 1.04 -1.19
N ILE A 24 -13.26 0.60 -0.07
CA ILE A 24 -13.84 1.50 0.95
C ILE A 24 -12.82 1.89 2.03
N ILE A 25 -11.85 1.04 2.34
CA ILE A 25 -10.93 1.27 3.45
C ILE A 25 -9.51 1.49 2.92
N VAL A 26 -9.00 0.58 2.10
CA VAL A 26 -7.57 0.58 1.75
C VAL A 26 -7.21 1.73 0.80
N LEU A 27 -7.94 1.89 -0.31
CA LEU A 27 -7.68 2.97 -1.26
C LEU A 27 -7.80 4.39 -0.66
N PRO A 28 -8.88 4.74 0.06
CA PRO A 28 -9.00 6.09 0.63
C PRO A 28 -7.98 6.37 1.74
N VAL A 29 -7.36 5.35 2.33
CA VAL A 29 -6.24 5.54 3.27
C VAL A 29 -4.90 5.66 2.52
N LEU A 30 -4.64 4.79 1.55
CA LEU A 30 -3.34 4.74 0.87
C LEU A 30 -3.09 5.94 -0.04
N ILE A 31 -4.09 6.42 -0.78
CA ILE A 31 -3.94 7.53 -1.73
C ILE A 31 -3.50 8.83 -1.04
N PRO A 32 -4.20 9.35 0.00
CA PRO A 32 -3.76 10.56 0.68
C PRO A 32 -2.44 10.36 1.42
N ALA A 33 -2.20 9.17 2.00
CA ALA A 33 -0.93 8.87 2.65
C ALA A 33 0.24 8.94 1.66
N LEU A 34 0.09 8.37 0.45
CA LEU A 34 1.10 8.48 -0.61
C LEU A 34 1.33 9.95 -1.00
N ARG A 35 0.28 10.76 -1.08
CA ARG A 35 0.39 12.20 -1.40
C ARG A 35 1.18 12.96 -0.34
N VAL A 36 0.93 12.69 0.94
CA VAL A 36 1.69 13.30 2.04
C VAL A 36 3.16 12.89 1.97
N MET A 37 3.44 11.59 1.82
CA MET A 37 4.81 11.09 1.73
C MET A 37 5.55 11.66 0.51
N TYR A 38 4.88 11.78 -0.63
CA TYR A 38 5.45 12.39 -1.83
C TYR A 38 5.78 13.87 -1.61
N ASN A 39 4.86 14.65 -1.02
CA ASN A 39 5.10 16.06 -0.73
C ASN A 39 6.28 16.25 0.23
N THR A 40 6.36 15.42 1.28
CA THR A 40 7.49 15.46 2.22
C THR A 40 8.81 15.11 1.53
N ALA A 41 8.84 14.07 0.68
CA ALA A 41 10.04 13.70 -0.05
C ALA A 41 10.47 14.76 -1.07
N ALA A 42 9.52 15.34 -1.82
CA ALA A 42 9.78 16.40 -2.78
C ALA A 42 10.33 17.66 -2.11
N LEU A 43 9.78 18.02 -0.94
CA LEU A 43 10.29 19.13 -0.13
C LEU A 43 11.73 18.86 0.33
N SER A 44 12.00 17.69 0.90
CA SER A 44 13.34 17.28 1.34
C SER A 44 14.36 17.22 0.21
N TRP A 45 13.93 16.85 -0.99
CA TRP A 45 14.77 16.84 -2.19
C TRP A 45 15.11 18.25 -2.66
N SER A 46 14.13 19.16 -2.64
CA SER A 46 14.30 20.57 -3.03
C SER A 46 15.30 21.29 -2.11
N ILE A 47 15.18 21.08 -0.80
CA ILE A 47 16.04 21.74 0.20
C ILE A 47 17.39 21.02 0.39
N LYS A 48 17.65 19.92 -0.34
CA LYS A 48 18.82 19.03 -0.16
C LYS A 48 19.08 18.75 1.32
N GLU A 49 18.03 18.28 2.00
CA GLU A 49 18.03 18.17 3.45
C GLU A 49 19.18 17.28 3.94
N VAL A 50 20.02 17.86 4.77
CA VAL A 50 21.18 17.23 5.41
C VAL A 50 20.94 17.18 6.91
N SER A 51 21.40 16.11 7.57
CA SER A 51 21.27 15.97 9.01
C SER A 51 21.87 17.18 9.74
N SER A 52 21.04 17.97 10.42
CA SER A 52 21.54 19.02 11.34
C SER A 52 22.25 18.44 12.56
N ASP A 53 22.01 17.15 12.86
CA ASP A 53 22.42 16.47 14.08
C ASP A 53 23.72 15.66 13.96
N SER A 54 24.41 15.73 12.81
CA SER A 54 25.70 15.06 12.62
C SER A 54 26.72 16.02 12.04
N ALA A 55 27.91 16.08 12.65
CA ALA A 55 29.02 16.95 12.25
C ALA A 55 29.41 16.81 10.75
N TRP A 56 29.07 15.67 10.13
CA TRP A 56 29.33 15.35 8.73
C TRP A 56 28.19 15.68 7.75
N ARG A 57 27.04 16.19 8.22
CA ARG A 57 25.88 16.61 7.39
C ARG A 57 25.51 15.60 6.30
N VAL A 58 25.22 14.36 6.70
CA VAL A 58 24.87 13.28 5.76
C VAL A 58 23.57 13.65 5.02
N PRO A 59 23.50 13.47 3.69
CA PRO A 59 22.28 13.73 2.92
C PRO A 59 21.16 12.74 3.27
N ILE A 60 20.13 13.20 4.00
CA ILE A 60 18.98 12.38 4.43
C ILE A 60 17.93 12.26 3.31
N TYR A 61 17.98 13.15 2.31
CA TYR A 61 16.94 13.22 1.27
C TYR A 61 16.71 11.89 0.53
N TRP A 62 17.76 11.07 0.32
CA TRP A 62 17.64 9.73 -0.26
C TRP A 62 16.77 8.79 0.58
N PHE A 63 16.97 8.80 1.90
CA PHE A 63 16.19 7.97 2.82
C PHE A 63 14.72 8.42 2.86
N LYS A 64 14.46 9.73 2.84
CA LYS A 64 13.10 10.27 2.75
C LYS A 64 12.42 9.97 1.42
N ALA A 65 13.19 9.79 0.34
CA ALA A 65 12.66 9.37 -0.97
C ALA A 65 12.30 7.87 -1.03
N ILE A 66 12.90 7.02 -0.20
CA ILE A 66 12.53 5.59 -0.12
C ILE A 66 11.12 5.42 0.47
N MET A 67 10.68 6.32 1.34
CA MET A 67 9.34 6.29 1.95
C MET A 67 8.18 6.34 0.94
N PRO A 68 8.09 7.33 0.02
CA PRO A 68 7.05 7.30 -1.01
C PRO A 68 7.24 6.14 -2.00
N PHE A 69 8.47 5.68 -2.23
CA PHE A 69 8.73 4.53 -3.11
C PHE A 69 8.16 3.23 -2.55
N SER A 70 8.38 2.94 -1.26
CA SER A 70 7.81 1.77 -0.61
C SER A 70 6.27 1.85 -0.57
N MET A 71 5.72 3.03 -0.31
CA MET A 71 4.27 3.26 -0.34
C MET A 71 3.68 3.06 -1.74
N PHE A 72 4.38 3.49 -2.78
CA PHE A 72 3.98 3.26 -4.17
C PHE A 72 3.96 1.75 -4.49
N LEU A 73 5.01 1.01 -4.11
CA LEU A 73 5.05 -0.45 -4.29
C LEU A 73 3.92 -1.15 -3.53
N LEU A 74 3.58 -0.68 -2.33
CA LEU A 74 2.47 -1.20 -1.56
C LEU A 74 1.15 -0.99 -2.31
N LEU A 75 0.93 0.20 -2.89
CA LEU A 75 -0.26 0.48 -3.70
C LEU A 75 -0.36 -0.47 -4.90
N VAL A 76 0.76 -0.74 -5.60
CA VAL A 76 0.80 -1.73 -6.68
C VAL A 76 0.42 -3.13 -6.17
N SER A 77 0.95 -3.56 -5.03
CA SER A 77 0.62 -4.87 -4.45
C SER A 77 -0.86 -5.02 -4.11
N VAL A 78 -1.51 -3.94 -3.64
CA VAL A 78 -2.95 -3.90 -3.39
C VAL A 78 -3.74 -4.02 -4.69
N ILE A 79 -3.33 -3.35 -5.77
CA ILE A 79 -3.95 -3.48 -7.09
C ILE A 79 -3.86 -4.92 -7.60
N VAL A 80 -2.68 -5.56 -7.47
CA VAL A 80 -2.50 -6.96 -7.90
C VAL A 80 -3.43 -7.89 -7.12
N LYS A 81 -3.56 -7.70 -5.80
CA LYS A 81 -4.50 -8.47 -4.97
C LYS A 81 -5.95 -8.22 -5.38
N PHE A 82 -6.33 -6.98 -5.63
CA PHE A 82 -7.66 -6.60 -6.10
C PHE A 82 -8.04 -7.27 -7.42
N ILE A 83 -7.11 -7.31 -8.39
CA ILE A 83 -7.34 -7.99 -9.68
C ILE A 83 -7.49 -9.51 -9.49
N ARG A 84 -6.70 -10.12 -8.60
CA ARG A 84 -6.83 -11.55 -8.27
C ARG A 84 -8.18 -11.85 -7.62
N ASP A 85 -8.59 -11.04 -6.66
CA ASP A 85 -9.89 -11.21 -5.98
C ASP A 85 -11.04 -11.02 -6.99
N LEU A 86 -10.99 -10.01 -7.87
CA LEU A 86 -11.97 -9.85 -8.95
C LEU A 86 -12.04 -11.09 -9.85
N ARG A 87 -10.90 -11.67 -10.23
CA ARG A 87 -10.87 -12.89 -11.04
C ARG A 87 -11.55 -14.05 -10.31
N VAL A 88 -11.37 -14.18 -9.00
CA VAL A 88 -12.04 -15.22 -8.18
C VAL A 88 -13.55 -14.97 -8.10
N VAL A 89 -13.99 -13.71 -8.01
CA VAL A 89 -15.42 -13.35 -8.04
C VAL A 89 -16.06 -13.74 -9.36
N PHE A 90 -15.45 -13.41 -10.50
CA PHE A 90 -16.03 -13.66 -11.83
C PHE A 90 -15.90 -15.11 -12.29
N LYS A 91 -14.74 -15.73 -12.10
CA LYS A 91 -14.47 -17.08 -12.62
C LYS A 91 -14.92 -18.17 -11.66
N GLY A 92 -15.08 -17.85 -10.38
CA GLY A 92 -15.59 -18.76 -9.36
C GLY A 92 -14.68 -19.96 -9.04
N GLU A 93 -13.55 -20.09 -9.72
CA GLU A 93 -12.53 -21.12 -9.50
C GLU A 93 -11.43 -20.56 -8.60
N SER A 94 -11.38 -21.10 -7.39
CA SER A 94 -10.23 -21.00 -6.50
C SER A 94 -9.17 -21.98 -7.01
N ASN A 95 -8.35 -21.56 -7.99
CA ASN A 95 -7.08 -22.24 -8.21
C ASN A 95 -6.18 -21.84 -7.03
N ALA A 96 -6.29 -22.64 -5.97
CA ALA A 96 -5.42 -22.65 -4.81
C ALA A 96 -3.98 -22.91 -5.23
#